data_AF-A0A372ERQ1-F1
#
_entry.id   AF-A0A372ERQ1-F1
#
_cell.length_a   1.000
_cell.length_b   1.000
_cell.length_c   1.000
_cell.angle_alpha   90.00
_cell.angle_beta   90.00
_cell.angle_gamma   90.00
#
_symmetry.space_group_name_H-M   'P 1'
#
loop_
_entity.id
_entity.type
_entity.pdbx_description
1 polymer ?
#
loop_
_entity_poly.entity_id
_entity_poly.type
_entity_poly.pdbx_seq_one_letter_code
_entity_poly.pdbx_strand_id
1 'polypeptide(L)'
;MECFTGSYSPVQRFAHDLKRVGAGSGEAFVPLHFAAGDALQFDWSEERVILSGIEQKVKVAHFRLCHSRKPFVVAYPMEAQEMVLDAFV
;
A
#
# COMPACT_ATOMS: atom_id res chain seq x y z
N MET A 1 28.52 -5.21 -8.86
CA MET A 1 27.43 -4.93 -7.90
C MET A 1 27.76 -3.58 -7.28
N GLU A 2 27.28 -2.51 -7.91
CA GLU A 2 27.56 -1.14 -7.47
C GLU A 2 26.61 -0.81 -6.33
N CYS A 3 27.10 -0.95 -5.10
CA CYS A 3 26.37 -0.49 -3.93
C CYS A 3 26.37 1.04 -3.93
N PHE A 4 25.20 1.63 -3.74
CA PHE A 4 25.02 3.07 -3.63
C PHE A 4 25.98 3.64 -2.56
N THR A 5 26.93 4.50 -2.96
CA THR A 5 27.94 5.10 -2.07
C THR A 5 27.43 6.28 -1.24
N GLY A 6 26.13 6.53 -1.28
CA GLY A 6 25.49 7.61 -0.54
C GLY A 6 25.48 7.36 0.98
N SER A 7 25.46 8.45 1.75
CA SER A 7 25.19 8.42 3.18
C SER A 7 23.74 8.84 3.47
N TYR A 8 23.23 8.48 4.65
CA TYR A 8 21.87 8.83 5.08
C TYR A 8 21.70 10.35 5.31
N SER A 9 22.75 11.03 5.76
CA SER A 9 22.69 12.44 6.20
C SER A 9 22.29 13.44 5.10
N PRO A 10 22.77 13.34 3.85
CA PRO A 10 22.26 14.13 2.72
C PRO A 10 20.77 13.96 2.47
N VAL A 11 20.25 12.72 2.54
CA VAL A 11 18.82 12.42 2.35
C VAL A 11 17.99 13.05 3.47
N GLN A 12 18.45 12.90 4.71
CA GLN A 12 17.79 13.50 5.87
C GLN A 12 17.76 15.03 5.77
N ARG A 13 18.88 15.66 5.37
CA ARG A 13 18.96 17.12 5.19
C ARG A 13 18.02 17.60 4.09
N PHE A 14 18.00 16.91 2.96
CA PHE A 14 17.08 17.21 1.86
C PHE A 14 15.62 17.12 2.30
N ALA A 15 15.23 16.04 3.00
CA ALA A 15 13.87 15.89 3.52
C ALA A 15 13.51 16.97 4.55
N HIS A 16 14.46 17.38 5.38
CA HIS A 16 14.29 18.47 6.35
C HIS A 16 14.09 19.81 5.66
N ASP A 17 14.90 20.13 4.66
CA ASP A 17 14.80 21.37 3.90
C ASP A 17 13.51 21.39 3.07
N LEU A 18 13.12 20.27 2.44
CA LEU A 18 11.86 20.11 1.72
C LEU A 18 10.63 20.41 2.61
N LYS A 19 10.64 19.95 3.87
CA LYS A 19 9.60 20.28 4.86
C LYS A 19 9.58 21.77 5.20
N ARG A 20 10.74 22.43 5.29
CA ARG A 20 10.83 23.89 5.56
C ARG A 20 10.25 24.74 4.44
N VAL A 21 10.39 24.33 3.17
CA VAL A 21 9.84 25.06 2.03
C VAL A 21 8.33 24.85 1.83
N GLY A 22 7.65 24.14 2.74
CA GLY A 22 6.20 23.94 2.68
C GLY A 22 5.74 22.96 1.59
N ALA A 23 6.66 22.26 0.92
CA ALA A 23 6.35 21.32 -0.15
C ALA A 23 5.59 20.06 0.32
N GLY A 24 5.38 19.90 1.64
CA GLY A 24 4.66 18.76 2.23
C GLY A 24 3.49 19.14 3.14
N SER A 25 3.07 20.41 3.17
CA SER A 25 1.99 20.89 4.04
C SER A 25 0.89 21.62 3.28
N GLY A 26 0.66 21.27 2.02
CA GLY A 26 -0.59 21.62 1.36
C GLY A 26 -1.75 20.89 2.05
N GLU A 27 -2.93 21.50 2.08
CA GLU A 27 -4.15 20.80 2.48
C GLU A 27 -4.35 19.62 1.53
N ALA A 28 -4.07 18.40 2.00
CA ALA A 28 -4.39 17.19 1.28
C ALA A 28 -5.91 17.01 1.32
N PHE A 29 -6.58 17.32 0.22
CA PHE A 29 -8.00 17.06 0.09
C PHE A 29 -8.22 15.57 -0.17
N VAL A 30 -8.70 14.85 0.85
CA VAL A 30 -9.27 13.52 0.67
C VAL A 30 -10.78 13.69 0.59
N PRO A 31 -11.43 13.37 -0.55
CA PRO A 31 -12.87 13.46 -0.66
C PRO A 31 -13.54 12.65 0.47
N LEU A 32 -14.47 13.27 1.20
CA LEU A 32 -15.18 12.59 2.29
C LEU A 32 -16.36 11.75 1.78
N HIS A 33 -16.82 12.03 0.56
CA HIS A 33 -17.94 11.34 -0.08
C HIS A 33 -17.54 10.90 -1.48
N PHE A 34 -17.91 9.67 -1.82
CA PHE A 34 -17.66 9.03 -3.11
C PHE A 34 -18.96 8.38 -3.56
N ALA A 35 -19.27 8.38 -4.85
CA ALA A 35 -20.38 7.59 -5.35
C ALA A 35 -20.08 6.07 -5.21
N ALA A 36 -21.12 5.24 -5.21
CA ALA A 36 -20.93 3.80 -5.17
C ALA A 36 -20.15 3.33 -6.41
N GLY A 37 -19.03 2.62 -6.19
CA GLY A 37 -18.15 2.13 -7.26
C GLY A 37 -17.11 3.13 -7.77
N ASP A 38 -17.14 4.38 -7.30
CA ASP A 38 -16.31 5.48 -7.82
C ASP A 38 -14.85 5.42 -7.32
N ALA A 39 -14.65 4.94 -6.09
CA ALA A 39 -13.31 4.79 -5.54
C ALA A 39 -13.20 3.61 -4.57
N LEU A 40 -12.01 3.03 -4.55
CA LEU A 40 -11.55 2.03 -3.60
C LEU A 40 -10.19 2.44 -3.04
N GLN A 41 -9.95 2.08 -1.78
CA GLN A 41 -8.62 2.08 -1.18
C GLN A 41 -8.05 0.67 -1.27
N PHE A 42 -6.76 0.58 -1.56
CA PHE A 42 -6.05 -0.67 -1.76
C PHE A 42 -4.72 -0.67 -1.01
N ASP A 43 -4.40 -1.77 -0.34
CA ASP A 43 -3.12 -2.00 0.33
C ASP A 43 -2.72 -3.49 0.29
N TRP A 44 -1.44 -3.78 0.47
CA TRP A 44 -0.89 -5.13 0.53
C TRP A 44 -0.22 -5.40 1.88
N SER A 45 -0.45 -6.57 2.45
CA SER A 45 0.34 -7.07 3.58
C SER A 45 0.93 -8.46 3.33
N GLU A 46 2.00 -8.79 4.06
CA GLU A 46 2.53 -10.15 4.14
C GLU A 46 2.12 -10.73 5.49
N GLU A 47 1.33 -11.80 5.46
CA GLU A 47 0.84 -12.47 6.66
C GLU A 47 1.38 -13.89 6.73
N ARG A 48 1.44 -14.45 7.95
CA ARG A 48 1.73 -15.86 8.19
C ARG A 48 0.46 -16.58 8.55
N VAL A 49 0.13 -17.62 7.80
CA VAL A 49 -1.09 -18.42 8.00
C VAL A 49 -0.73 -19.90 8.06
N ILE A 50 -1.56 -20.69 8.73
CA ILE A 50 -1.44 -22.15 8.77
C ILE A 50 -2.46 -22.72 7.79
N LEU A 51 -1.99 -23.30 6.68
CA LEU A 51 -2.84 -24.07 5.77
C LEU A 51 -2.49 -25.55 5.90
N SER A 52 -3.50 -26.39 6.16
CA SER A 52 -3.32 -27.84 6.31
C SER A 52 -2.24 -28.24 7.33
N GLY A 53 -2.05 -27.44 8.39
CA GLY A 53 -1.04 -27.68 9.42
C GLY A 53 0.37 -27.20 9.10
N ILE A 54 0.58 -26.57 7.93
CA ILE A 54 1.87 -26.02 7.50
C ILE A 54 1.83 -24.49 7.60
N GLU A 55 2.79 -23.89 8.31
CA GLU A 55 2.97 -22.43 8.32
C GLU A 55 3.51 -21.96 6.98
N GLN A 56 2.81 -21.00 6.38
CA GLN A 56 3.19 -20.40 5.11
C GLN A 56 3.00 -18.89 5.16
N LYS A 57 3.86 -18.19 4.42
CA LYS A 57 3.70 -16.77 4.16
C LYS A 57 2.74 -16.58 3.00
N VAL A 58 1.81 -15.65 3.13
CA VAL A 58 0.85 -15.27 2.10
C VAL A 58 0.87 -13.77 1.89
N LYS A 59 0.55 -13.33 0.68
CA LYS A 59 0.32 -11.92 0.37
C LYS A 59 -1.18 -11.66 0.45
N VAL A 60 -1.58 -10.60 1.15
CA VAL A 60 -2.98 -10.29 1.39
C VAL A 60 -3.29 -8.94 0.75
N ALA A 61 -4.20 -8.95 -0.21
CA ALA A 61 -4.78 -7.75 -0.81
C ALA A 61 -5.91 -7.25 0.08
N HIS A 62 -5.84 -6.00 0.50
CA HIS A 62 -6.87 -5.33 1.28
C HIS A 62 -7.54 -4.26 0.45
N PHE A 63 -8.86 -4.35 0.32
CA PHE A 63 -9.70 -3.38 -0.36
C PHE A 63 -10.69 -2.76 0.61
N ARG A 64 -10.95 -1.47 0.45
CA ARG A 64 -12.04 -0.79 1.13
C ARG A 64 -12.78 0.11 0.16
N LEU A 65 -14.08 -0.12 0.01
CA LEU A 65 -14.93 0.75 -0.81
C LEU A 65 -15.05 2.13 -0.16
N CYS A 66 -14.72 3.21 -0.87
CA CYS A 66 -14.69 4.54 -0.26
C CYS A 66 -16.10 5.05 0.12
N HIS A 67 -17.13 4.70 -0.67
CA HIS A 67 -18.53 5.06 -0.41
C HIS A 67 -19.09 4.38 0.85
N SER A 68 -18.97 3.06 0.95
CA SER A 68 -19.62 2.26 2.01
C SER A 68 -18.71 1.85 3.16
N ARG A 69 -17.39 2.07 3.01
CA ARG A 69 -16.32 1.61 3.92
C ARG A 69 -16.27 0.10 4.12
N LYS A 70 -16.99 -0.69 3.32
CA LYS A 70 -16.98 -2.15 3.38
C LYS A 70 -15.60 -2.70 3.00
N PRO A 71 -15.01 -3.59 3.81
CA PRO A 71 -13.75 -4.24 3.49
C PRO A 71 -13.96 -5.44 2.57
N PHE A 72 -12.96 -5.73 1.75
CA PHE A 72 -12.82 -6.95 0.97
C PHE A 72 -11.34 -7.37 1.01
N VAL A 73 -11.08 -8.67 1.21
CA VAL A 73 -9.71 -9.17 1.44
C VAL A 73 -9.51 -10.46 0.66
N VAL A 74 -8.38 -10.56 -0.04
CA VAL A 74 -7.99 -11.76 -0.79
C VAL A 74 -6.57 -12.16 -0.42
N ALA A 75 -6.38 -13.41 0.01
CA ALA A 75 -5.08 -13.96 0.36
C ALA A 75 -4.57 -14.85 -0.77
N TYR A 76 -3.32 -14.65 -1.17
CA TYR A 76 -2.67 -15.38 -2.24
C TYR A 76 -1.46 -16.17 -1.73
N PRO A 77 -1.29 -17.43 -2.17
CA PRO A 77 -0.21 -18.30 -1.70
C PRO A 77 1.18 -17.93 -2.23
N MET A 78 1.28 -17.20 -3.34
CA MET A 78 2.56 -16.77 -3.94
C MET A 78 2.41 -15.39 -4.59
N GLU A 79 3.53 -14.68 -4.81
CA GLU A 79 3.59 -13.37 -5.48
C GLU A 79 3.62 -13.55 -7.02
N ALA A 80 2.45 -13.80 -7.63
CA ALA A 80 2.32 -13.89 -9.08
C ALA A 80 1.82 -12.56 -9.67
N GLN A 81 2.42 -12.12 -10.77
CA GLN A 81 2.09 -10.87 -11.46
C GLN A 81 0.60 -10.76 -11.87
N GLU A 82 -0.10 -11.88 -12.01
CA GLU A 82 -1.55 -11.99 -12.25
C GLU A 82 -2.42 -11.45 -11.10
N MET A 83 -1.90 -11.38 -9.87
CA MET A 83 -2.68 -11.00 -8.67
C MET A 83 -3.12 -9.55 -8.63
N VAL A 84 -2.34 -8.65 -9.24
CA VAL A 84 -2.70 -7.23 -9.34
C VAL A 84 -3.85 -7.05 -10.32
N LEU A 85 -4.10 -7.99 -11.23
CA LEU A 85 -5.22 -7.93 -12.17
C LEU A 85 -6.45 -8.69 -11.63
N ASP A 86 -6.26 -9.85 -11.01
CA ASP A 86 -7.35 -10.66 -10.45
C ASP A 86 -8.07 -9.96 -9.29
N ALA A 87 -7.35 -9.18 -8.50
CA ALA A 87 -7.93 -8.45 -7.38
C ALA A 87 -8.82 -7.25 -7.80
N PHE A 88 -8.78 -6.87 -9.09
CA PHE A 88 -9.60 -5.80 -9.67
C PHE A 88 -10.71 -6.32 -10.61
N VAL A 89 -10.80 -7.64 -10.83
CA VAL A 89 -11.83 -8.29 -11.67
C VAL A 89 -13.04 -8.72 -10.83
#